data_AF-A0A927GHS5-F1
#
_entry.id   AF-A0A927GHS5-F1
#
_cell.length_a   1.000
_cell.length_b   1.000
_cell.length_c   1.000
_cell.angle_alpha   90.00
_cell.angle_beta   90.00
_cell.angle_gamma   90.00
#
_symmetry.space_group_name_H-M   'P 1'
#
loop_
_entity.id
_entity.type
_entity.pdbx_description
1 polymer ?
#
loop_
_entity_poly.entity_id
_entity_poly.type
_entity_poly.pdbx_seq_one_letter_code
_entity_poly.pdbx_strand_id
1 'polypeptide(L)' 'MRRAKVGLAATFATTADFMPIDFQGEAGRSVIEQVVHKTFLAVDKQGTEAVVVMALYGLLLPATALR' A
#
# COMPACT_ATOMS: atom_id res chain seq x y z
N MET A 1 14.82 1.90 -3.80
CA MET A 1 13.96 1.04 -2.96
C MET A 1 13.65 -0.28 -3.69
N ARG A 2 13.76 -1.45 -3.03
CA ARG A 2 13.66 -2.80 -3.66
C ARG A 2 12.24 -3.40 -3.66
N ARG A 3 11.21 -2.70 -4.14
CA ARG A 3 9.82 -3.24 -4.17
C ARG A 3 9.35 -3.78 -5.54
N ALA A 4 10.20 -3.68 -6.56
CA ALA A 4 9.87 -3.98 -7.96
C ALA A 4 9.95 -5.47 -8.40
N LYS A 5 10.22 -6.42 -7.50
CA LYS A 5 10.55 -7.81 -7.91
C LYS A 5 9.34 -8.69 -8.29
N VAL A 6 8.11 -8.24 -8.02
CA VAL A 6 6.87 -8.99 -8.28
C VAL A 6 5.99 -8.32 -9.35
N GLY A 7 6.54 -7.42 -10.16
CA GLY A 7 5.81 -6.76 -11.26
C GLY A 7 4.88 -5.61 -10.84
N LEU A 8 4.79 -5.30 -9.53
CA LEU A 8 3.94 -4.23 -8.98
C LEU A 8 4.64 -2.86 -8.88
N ALA A 9 5.71 -2.64 -9.64
CA ALA A 9 6.48 -1.39 -9.56
C ALA A 9 5.63 -0.16 -9.94
N ALA A 10 4.74 -0.30 -10.92
CA ALA A 10 3.86 0.77 -11.39
C ALA A 10 2.89 1.28 -10.31
N THR A 11 2.52 0.43 -9.35
CA THR A 11 1.59 0.73 -8.24
C THR A 11 2.17 1.76 -7.25
N PHE A 12 3.50 1.87 -7.17
CA PHE A 12 4.20 2.83 -6.29
C PHE A 12 4.70 4.08 -7.05
N ALA A 13 4.43 4.17 -8.35
CA ALA A 13 4.84 5.32 -9.16
C ALA A 13 3.87 6.49 -8.97
N THR A 14 4.33 7.71 -9.15
CA THR A 14 3.46 8.89 -9.26
C THR A 14 2.53 8.83 -10.47
N THR A 15 2.83 7.95 -11.43
CA THR A 15 1.98 7.61 -12.57
C THR A 15 1.03 6.45 -12.30
N ALA A 16 0.92 5.94 -11.07
CA ALA A 16 -0.06 4.93 -10.71
C ALA A 16 -1.47 5.48 -10.90
N ASP A 17 -2.38 4.69 -11.45
CA ASP A 17 -3.77 5.09 -11.63
C ASP A 17 -4.66 4.40 -10.60
N PHE A 18 -5.10 5.19 -9.62
CA PHE A 18 -6.08 4.80 -8.63
C PHE A 18 -7.37 5.64 -8.75
N MET A 19 -7.61 6.30 -9.88
CA MET A 19 -8.83 7.09 -10.11
C MET A 19 -10.14 6.32 -9.83
N PRO A 20 -10.25 4.99 -10.09
CA PRO A 20 -11.45 4.24 -9.73
C PRO A 20 -11.69 4.10 -8.21
N ILE A 21 -10.67 4.37 -7.40
CA ILE A 21 -10.71 4.35 -5.93
C ILE A 21 -10.73 5.82 -5.49
N ASP A 22 -11.90 6.45 -5.58
CA ASP A 22 -12.08 7.86 -5.20
C ASP A 22 -11.90 8.01 -3.68
N PHE A 23 -10.74 8.51 -3.27
CA PHE A 23 -10.52 9.01 -1.91
C PHE A 23 -11.05 10.44 -1.82
N GLN A 24 -12.37 10.59 -1.97
CA GLN A 24 -13.14 11.83 -1.84
C GLN A 24 -12.49 13.10 -2.43
N GLY A 25 -12.77 13.37 -3.71
CA GLY A 25 -13.19 14.72 -4.15
C GLY A 25 -12.15 15.86 -4.20
N GLU A 26 -10.89 15.64 -3.86
CA GLU A 26 -9.83 16.64 -4.05
C GLU A 26 -9.11 16.46 -5.40
N ALA A 27 -8.84 17.59 -6.08
CA ALA A 27 -8.07 17.62 -7.33
C ALA A 27 -6.61 17.20 -7.07
N GLY A 28 -6.35 15.91 -7.09
CA GLY A 28 -5.06 15.31 -6.78
C GLY A 28 -4.96 13.86 -7.23
N ARG A 29 -3.77 13.29 -7.12
CA ARG A 29 -3.49 11.90 -7.50
C ARG A 29 -3.03 11.11 -6.29
N SER A 30 -3.70 9.99 -6.03
CA SER A 30 -3.29 9.07 -4.97
C SER A 30 -2.10 8.22 -5.42
N VAL A 31 -1.13 8.00 -4.53
CA VAL A 31 0.02 7.12 -4.76
C VAL A 31 0.21 6.23 -3.54
N ILE A 32 0.54 4.96 -3.75
CA ILE A 32 0.94 4.08 -2.64
C ILE A 32 2.37 4.40 -2.25
N GLU A 33 2.54 4.87 -1.02
CA GLU A 33 3.85 5.14 -0.44
C GLU A 33 4.45 3.85 0.13
N GLN A 34 3.64 3.10 0.88
CA GLN A 34 4.11 1.96 1.64
C GLN A 34 3.07 0.87 1.80
N VAL A 35 3.55 -0.37 1.75
CA VAL A 35 2.82 -1.55 2.19
C VAL A 35 3.60 -2.16 3.34
N VAL A 36 2.92 -2.35 4.47
CA VAL A 36 3.49 -3.00 5.66
C VAL A 36 2.73 -4.30 5.89
N HIS A 37 3.47 -5.36 6.16
CA HIS A 37 2.93 -6.67 6.49
C HIS A 37 3.60 -7.16 7.75
N LYS A 38 2.81 -7.58 8.74
CA LYS A 38 3.29 -8.12 10.01
C LYS A 38 2.51 -9.36 10.36
N THR A 39 3.23 -10.38 10.83
CA THR A 39 2.67 -11.67 11.22
C THR A 39 3.04 -11.99 12.66
N PHE A 40 2.14 -12.68 13.34
CA PHE A 40 2.35 -13.29 14.64
C PHE A 40 1.99 -14.77 14.53
N LEU A 41 2.87 -15.63 15.03
CA LEU A 41 2.69 -17.07 15.05
C LEU A 41 3.03 -17.56 16.46
N ALA A 42 2.07 -18.20 17.11
CA ALA A 42 2.25 -18.86 18.39
C ALA A 42 2.00 -20.36 18.22
N VAL A 43 2.90 -21.17 18.76
CA VAL A 43 2.77 -22.62 18.81
C VAL A 43 2.94 -23.05 20.25
N ASP A 44 1.94 -23.73 20.78
CA ASP A 44 1.94 -24.22 22.15
C ASP A 44 1.31 -25.62 22.26
N LYS A 45 1.04 -26.06 23.49
CA LYS A 45 0.44 -27.37 23.75
C LYS A 45 -1.03 -27.45 23.34
N GLN A 46 -1.72 -26.32 23.22
CA GLN A 46 -3.12 -26.24 22.81
C GLN A 46 -3.27 -26.21 21.29
N GLY A 47 -2.25 -25.75 20.57
CA GLY A 47 -2.21 -25.82 19.11
C GLY A 47 -1.34 -24.75 18.47
N THR A 48 -1.79 -24.24 17.34
CA THR A 48 -1.12 -23.18 16.58
C THR A 48 -2.09 -22.03 16.33
N GLU A 49 -1.68 -20.82 16.71
CA GLU A 49 -2.40 -19.59 16.42
C GLU A 49 -1.56 -18.70 15.50
N ALA A 50 -2.17 -18.22 14.42
CA ALA A 50 -1.53 -17.34 13.47
C ALA A 50 -2.41 -16.12 13.20
N VAL A 51 -1.81 -14.93 13.30
CA VAL A 51 -2.46 -13.64 13.02
C VAL A 51 -1.63 -12.87 12.00
N VAL A 52 -2.32 -12.25 11.05
CA VAL A 52 -1.70 -11.48 9.97
C VAL A 52 -2.35 -10.11 9.90
N VAL A 53 -1.53 -9.06 9.87
CA VAL A 53 -1.97 -7.68 9.70
C VAL A 53 -1.24 -7.09 8.49
N MET A 54 -2.02 -6.48 7.59
CA MET A 54 -1.50 -5.77 6.42
C MET A 54 -2.08 -4.36 6.39
N ALA A 55 -1.23 -3.37 6.14
CA ALA A 55 -1.60 -1.98 6.01
C ALA A 55 -1.02 -1.39 4.71
N LEU A 56 -1.83 -0.61 4.00
CA LEU A 56 -1.42 0.22 2.87
C LEU A 56 -1.48 1.69 3.27
N TYR A 57 -0.39 2.41 3.04
CA TYR A 57 -0.26 3.83 3.26
C TYR A 57 -0.24 4.53 1.90
N GLY A 58 -1.23 5.40 1.70
CA GLY A 58 -1.37 6.23 0.51
C GLY A 58 -1.08 7.69 0.81
N LEU A 59 -0.51 8.39 -0.17
CA LEU A 59 -0.33 9.83 -0.20
C LEU A 59 -1.26 10.43 -1.24
N LEU A 60 -1.95 11.52 -0.89
CA LEU A 60 -2.65 12.36 -1.86
C LEU A 60 -1.67 13.44 -2.33
N LEU A 61 -1.29 13.39 -3.60
CA LEU A 61 -0.47 14.43 -4.21
C LEU A 61 -1.37 15.51 -4.81
N PRO A 62 -1.15 16.79 -4.48
CA PRO A 62 -1.89 17.87 -5.13
C PRO A 62 -1.51 17.94 -6.61
N ALA A 63 -2.42 18.42 -7.46
CA ALA A 63 -2.19 18.55 -8.90
C ALA A 63 -0.90 19.32 -9.27
N THR A 64 -0.45 20.24 -8.41
CA THR A 64 0.78 21.04 -8.59
C THR A 64 2.09 20.27 -8.38
N ALA A 65 2.04 19.12 -7.71
CA ALA A 65 3.21 18.28 -7.44
C ALA A 65 3.51 17.26 -8.56
N LEU A 66 2.64 17.18 -9.57
CA LEU A 66 2.77 16.28 -10.72
C LEU A 66 3.44 17.06 -11.87
N ARG A 67 4.78 17.00 -11.96
CA ARG A 67 5.55 17.48 -13.11
C ARG A 67 6.26 16.33 -13.80
#